data_AF-A0A150NWG6-F1
#
_entry.id   AF-A0A150NWG6-F1
#
_cell.length_a   1.000
_cell.length_b   1.000
_cell.length_c   1.000
_cell.angle_alpha   90.00
_cell.angle_beta   90.00
_cell.angle_gamma   90.00
#
_symmetry.space_group_name_H-M   'P 1'
#
loop_
_entity.id
_entity.type
_entity.pdbx_description
1 polymer ?
#
loop_
_entity_poly.entity_id
_entity_poly.type
_entity_poly.pdbx_seq_one_letter_code
_entity_poly.pdbx_strand_id
1 'polypeptide(L)'
;MIIGDKKYIGAIYYLENKQPKLLHTAYVASAGGFRSSLVIYENGQVRYADWQSTRPEMNLSLYAFNKDGVQKIKEGIFQIGSDQKPEQILEISSNEVDLAKFEWKEFEPAN
;
A
#
# COMPACT_ATOMS: atom_id res chain seq x y z
N MET A 1 7.22 9.48 -4.11
CA MET A 1 6.52 9.42 -5.41
C MET A 1 5.48 8.31 -5.33
N ILE A 2 4.26 8.58 -5.77
CA ILE A 2 3.17 7.61 -5.83
C ILE A 2 2.87 7.38 -7.31
N ILE A 3 2.82 6.11 -7.72
CA ILE A 3 2.41 5.70 -9.07
C ILE A 3 1.05 5.03 -8.94
N GLY A 4 0.08 5.44 -9.75
CA GLY A 4 -1.28 4.93 -9.68
C GLY A 4 -2.23 5.75 -10.53
N ASP A 5 -3.52 5.61 -10.24
CA ASP A 5 -4.59 6.39 -10.83
C ASP A 5 -5.65 6.76 -9.78
N LYS A 6 -6.78 7.32 -10.24
CA LYS A 6 -7.91 7.72 -9.38
C LYS A 6 -8.57 6.56 -8.62
N LYS A 7 -8.24 5.31 -8.92
CA LYS A 7 -8.86 4.11 -8.36
C LYS A 7 -7.90 3.29 -7.49
N TYR A 8 -6.61 3.24 -7.82
CA TYR A 8 -5.64 2.43 -7.08
C TYR A 8 -4.21 2.94 -7.15
N ILE A 9 -3.39 2.48 -6.21
CA ILE A 9 -1.96 2.74 -6.15
C ILE A 9 -1.21 1.52 -6.69
N GLY A 10 -0.39 1.73 -7.71
CA GLY A 10 0.48 0.71 -8.30
C GLY A 10 1.85 0.60 -7.62
N ALA A 11 2.43 1.71 -7.17
CA ALA A 11 3.71 1.69 -6.45
C ALA A 11 3.88 2.93 -5.55
N ILE A 12 4.64 2.77 -4.47
CA ILE A 12 5.07 3.88 -3.62
C ILE A 12 6.59 3.86 -3.53
N TYR A 13 7.20 5.01 -3.80
CA TYR A 13 8.61 5.29 -3.57
C TYR A 13 8.75 6.38 -2.52
N TYR A 14 9.74 6.22 -1.64
CA TYR A 14 10.12 7.22 -0.64
C TYR A 14 11.56 7.68 -0.86
N LEU A 15 11.96 8.74 -0.17
CA LEU A 15 13.34 9.21 -0.22
C LEU A 15 14.12 8.63 0.95
N GLU A 16 15.21 7.96 0.64
CA GLU A 16 16.21 7.51 1.60
C GLU A 16 17.54 8.11 1.16
N ASN A 17 18.20 8.91 2.01
CA ASN A 17 19.44 9.61 1.65
C ASN A 17 19.37 10.38 0.32
N LYS A 18 18.23 11.08 0.09
CA LYS A 18 17.92 11.83 -1.15
C LYS A 18 17.80 10.97 -2.43
N GLN A 19 17.79 9.65 -2.31
CA GLN A 19 17.59 8.74 -3.43
C GLN A 19 16.20 8.09 -3.35
N PRO A 20 15.51 7.91 -4.49
CA PRO A 20 14.22 7.21 -4.51
C PRO A 20 14.44 5.73 -4.20
N LYS A 21 13.70 5.23 -3.20
CA LYS A 21 13.68 3.82 -2.83
C LYS A 21 12.26 3.30 -2.91
N LEU A 22 12.09 2.16 -3.56
CA LEU A 22 10.79 1.49 -3.65
C LEU A 22 10.38 1.02 -2.24
N LEU A 23 9.18 1.38 -1.81
CA LEU A 23 8.56 0.76 -0.66
C LEU A 23 7.97 -0.59 -1.08
N HIS A 24 6.97 -0.56 -1.97
CA HIS A 24 6.23 -1.72 -2.46
C HIS A 24 5.53 -1.42 -3.78
N THR A 25 5.15 -2.48 -4.49
CA THR A 25 4.22 -2.44 -5.61
C THR A 25 2.92 -3.19 -5.28
N ALA A 26 1.80 -2.70 -5.79
CA ALA A 26 0.58 -3.48 -5.89
C ALA A 26 0.66 -4.33 -7.17
N TYR A 27 0.36 -5.61 -7.04
CA TYR A 27 0.58 -6.57 -8.12
C TYR A 27 -0.47 -7.68 -8.09
N VAL A 28 -0.89 -8.11 -9.28
CA VAL A 28 -1.71 -9.31 -9.46
C VAL A 28 -0.94 -10.22 -10.40
N ALA A 29 -0.50 -11.37 -9.90
CA ALA A 29 0.26 -12.31 -10.71
C ALA A 29 -0.64 -12.93 -11.79
N SER A 30 -0.09 -13.10 -13.00
CA SER A 30 -0.77 -13.77 -14.11
C SER A 30 -0.98 -15.27 -13.86
N ALA A 31 -0.14 -15.87 -13.02
CA ALA A 31 -0.22 -17.27 -12.59
C ALA A 31 0.16 -17.39 -11.11
N GLY A 32 -0.27 -18.47 -10.45
CA GLY A 32 0.09 -18.76 -9.06
C GLY A 32 -0.76 -18.04 -8.00
N GLY A 33 -1.60 -17.07 -8.38
CA GLY A 33 -2.64 -16.50 -7.51
C GLY A 33 -2.17 -15.47 -6.49
N PHE A 34 -0.90 -15.04 -6.54
CA PHE A 34 -0.37 -13.99 -5.68
C PHE A 34 -0.99 -12.63 -6.01
N ARG A 35 -1.35 -11.89 -4.97
CA ARG A 35 -1.90 -10.54 -5.06
C ARG A 35 -1.29 -9.66 -3.97
N SER A 36 -1.10 -8.40 -4.28
CA SER A 36 -0.74 -7.37 -3.31
C SER A 36 -1.46 -6.05 -3.59
N SER A 37 -1.65 -5.24 -2.55
CA SER A 37 -2.31 -3.94 -2.64
C SER A 37 -1.70 -2.92 -1.71
N LEU A 38 -1.92 -1.65 -2.02
CA LEU A 38 -1.44 -0.49 -1.28
C LEU A 38 -2.60 0.46 -1.00
N VAL A 39 -2.65 0.96 0.24
CA VAL A 39 -3.60 1.99 0.68
C VAL A 39 -2.86 3.05 1.48
N ILE A 40 -3.14 4.33 1.18
CA ILE A 40 -2.62 5.48 1.92
C ILE A 40 -3.74 6.04 2.81
N TYR A 41 -3.40 6.43 4.04
CA TYR A 41 -4.31 7.09 4.97
C TYR A 41 -3.99 8.58 5.11
N GLU A 42 -4.98 9.38 5.51
CA GLU A 42 -4.85 10.85 5.62
C GLU A 42 -3.76 11.28 6.60
N ASN A 43 -3.44 10.45 7.60
CA ASN A 43 -2.34 10.67 8.53
C ASN A 43 -0.94 10.34 7.95
N GLY A 44 -0.85 10.00 6.66
CA GLY A 44 0.39 9.67 5.96
C GLY A 44 0.87 8.23 6.15
N GLN A 45 0.13 7.38 6.86
CA GLN A 45 0.45 5.96 6.96
C GLN A 45 0.13 5.22 5.65
N VAL A 46 0.83 4.11 5.44
CA VAL A 46 0.62 3.23 4.28
C VAL A 46 0.42 1.79 4.75
N ARG A 47 -0.71 1.19 4.36
CA ARG A 47 -0.92 -0.24 4.47
C ARG A 47 -0.46 -0.93 3.19
N TYR A 48 0.38 -1.93 3.34
CA TYR A 48 0.63 -2.95 2.34
C TYR A 48 -0.08 -4.24 2.75
N ALA A 49 -0.70 -4.89 1.78
CA ALA A 49 -1.29 -6.21 1.99
C ALA A 49 -0.87 -7.16 0.87
N ASP A 50 -0.56 -8.41 1.21
CA ASP A 50 -0.27 -9.48 0.25
C ASP A 50 -0.96 -10.78 0.65
N TRP A 51 -1.38 -11.55 -0.35
CA TRP A 51 -2.07 -12.83 -0.13
C TRP A 51 -1.97 -13.75 -1.35
N GLN A 52 -2.30 -15.01 -1.11
CA GLN A 52 -2.45 -16.02 -2.15
C GLN A 52 -3.93 -16.31 -2.33
N SER A 53 -4.42 -16.33 -3.57
CA SER A 53 -5.85 -16.56 -3.86
C SER A 53 -6.36 -17.93 -3.38
N THR A 54 -5.44 -18.87 -3.12
CA THR A 54 -5.73 -20.22 -2.62
C THR A 54 -5.77 -20.31 -1.09
N ARG A 55 -5.57 -19.19 -0.39
CA ARG A 55 -5.46 -19.12 1.07
C ARG A 55 -6.35 -18.02 1.62
N PRO A 56 -7.02 -18.24 2.76
CA PRO A 56 -7.84 -17.20 3.39
C PRO A 56 -6.99 -16.14 4.09
N GLU A 57 -5.69 -16.36 4.30
CA GLU A 57 -4.82 -15.42 5.01
C GLU A 57 -4.28 -14.30 4.10
N MET A 58 -4.40 -13.07 4.57
CA MET A 58 -3.77 -11.88 4.01
C MET A 58 -2.80 -11.28 5.02
N ASN A 59 -1.53 -11.17 4.64
CA ASN A 59 -0.52 -10.49 5.44
C ASN A 59 -0.73 -8.99 5.32
N LEU A 60 -0.68 -8.29 6.45
CA LEU A 60 -0.80 -6.85 6.53
C LEU A 60 0.47 -6.26 7.13
N SER A 61 0.95 -5.16 6.55
CA SER A 61 2.03 -4.33 7.09
C SER A 61 1.61 -2.86 7.07
N LEU A 62 1.78 -2.17 8.20
CA LEU A 62 1.55 -0.73 8.31
C LEU A 62 2.90 0.00 8.40
N TYR A 63 3.05 1.03 7.58
CA TYR A 63 4.24 1.86 7.49
C TYR A 63 3.93 3.31 7.86
N ALA A 64 4.87 3.94 8.55
CA ALA A 64 4.88 5.38 8.80
C ALA A 64 6.16 6.00 8.24
N PHE A 65 6.05 7.23 7.73
CA PHE A 65 7.18 7.98 7.19
C PHE A 65 7.58 9.08 8.16
N ASN A 66 8.88 9.26 8.35
CA ASN A 66 9.45 10.34 9.13
C ASN A 66 10.65 10.95 8.38
N LYS A 67 11.31 11.94 9.00
CA LYS A 67 12.47 12.61 8.41
C LYS A 67 13.65 11.67 8.11
N ASP A 68 13.73 10.55 8.82
CA ASP A 68 14.84 9.60 8.76
C ASP A 68 14.54 8.41 7.82
N GLY A 69 13.31 8.33 7.27
CA GLY A 69 12.91 7.33 6.27
C GLY A 69 11.54 6.73 6.56
N VAL A 70 11.44 5.42 6.36
CA VAL A 70 10.20 4.65 6.58
C VAL A 70 10.40 3.66 7.71
N GLN A 71 9.40 3.52 8.57
CA GLN A 71 9.35 2.52 9.63
C GLN A 71 8.13 1.63 9.43
N LYS A 72 8.33 0.31 9.50
CA LYS A 72 7.22 -0.63 9.68
C LYS A 72 6.78 -0.58 11.14
N ILE A 73 5.54 -0.16 11.38
CA ILE A 73 5.03 0.09 12.74
C ILE A 73 4.16 -1.04 13.27
N LYS A 74 3.51 -1.80 12.38
CA LYS A 74 2.67 -2.93 12.79
C LYS A 74 2.53 -3.96 11.67
N GLU A 75 2.32 -5.20 12.08
CA GLU A 75 1.98 -6.32 11.19
C GLU A 75 0.76 -7.06 11.75
N GLY A 76 0.05 -7.74 10.88
CA GLY A 76 -1.08 -8.56 11.25
C GLY A 76 -1.46 -9.52 10.15
N ILE A 77 -2.33 -10.48 10.49
CA ILE A 77 -2.91 -11.41 9.52
C ILE A 77 -4.42 -11.16 9.51
N PHE A 78 -4.94 -10.78 8.35
CA PHE A 78 -6.36 -10.66 8.11
C PHE A 78 -6.91 -11.95 7.49
N GLN A 79 -8.01 -12.44 8.05
CA GLN A 79 -8.72 -13.59 7.51
C GLN A 79 -9.79 -13.10 6.53
N ILE A 80 -9.64 -13.44 5.25
CA ILE A 80 -10.59 -13.12 4.19
C ILE A 80 -11.94 -13.75 4.53
N GLY A 81 -12.98 -12.93 4.57
CA GLY A 81 -14.34 -13.35 4.97
C GLY A 81 -14.62 -13.26 6.47
N SER A 82 -13.69 -12.76 7.28
CA SER A 82 -13.96 -12.43 8.68
C SER A 82 -14.76 -11.13 8.82
N ASP A 83 -15.39 -10.94 9.99
CA ASP A 83 -16.13 -9.72 10.34
C ASP A 83 -15.21 -8.54 10.72
N GLN A 84 -13.91 -8.79 10.88
CA GLN A 84 -12.94 -7.74 11.19
C GLN A 84 -12.60 -6.94 9.94
N LYS A 85 -12.13 -5.72 10.14
CA LYS A 85 -11.52 -4.93 9.06
C LYS A 85 -9.99 -4.88 9.21
N PRO A 86 -9.22 -4.80 8.12
CA PRO A 86 -7.77 -4.63 8.18
C PRO A 86 -7.33 -3.45 9.06
N GLU A 87 -8.10 -2.35 9.08
CA GLU A 87 -7.84 -1.17 9.91
C GLU A 87 -7.93 -1.49 11.40
N GLN A 88 -8.84 -2.37 11.82
CA GLN A 88 -8.95 -2.77 13.23
C GLN A 88 -7.74 -3.60 13.67
N ILE A 89 -7.28 -4.53 12.82
CA ILE A 89 -6.10 -5.37 13.09
C ILE A 89 -4.84 -4.50 13.22
N LEU A 90 -4.70 -3.53 12.31
CA LEU A 90 -3.57 -2.61 12.28
C LEU A 90 -3.74 -1.39 13.22
N GLU A 91 -4.85 -1.27 13.94
CA GLU A 91 -5.17 -0.12 14.82
C GLU A 91 -5.07 1.25 14.10
N ILE A 92 -5.58 1.32 12.87
CA ILE A 92 -5.58 2.54 12.06
C ILE A 92 -6.80 3.37 12.42
N SER A 93 -6.57 4.63 12.79
CA SER A 93 -7.62 5.58 13.21
C SER A 93 -7.92 6.67 12.17
N SER A 94 -7.23 6.66 11.04
CA SER A 94 -7.35 7.66 9.96
C SER A 94 -8.14 7.11 8.78
N ASN A 95 -8.79 7.98 8.01
CA ASN A 95 -9.50 7.57 6.80
C ASN A 95 -8.52 7.24 5.67
N GLU A 96 -8.94 6.39 4.74
CA GLU A 96 -8.25 6.22 3.48
C GLU A 96 -8.27 7.53 2.68
N VAL A 97 -7.18 7.82 1.99
CA VAL A 97 -7.09 8.99 1.11
C VAL A 97 -7.97 8.77 -0.13
N ASP A 98 -8.78 9.77 -0.45
CA ASP A 98 -9.56 9.79 -1.69
C ASP A 98 -8.68 10.11 -2.91
N LEU A 99 -8.28 9.05 -3.63
CA LEU A 99 -7.41 9.14 -4.80
C LEU A 99 -8.00 9.95 -5.96
N ALA A 100 -9.32 10.11 -6.02
CA ALA A 100 -9.99 10.85 -7.07
C ALA A 100 -9.78 12.37 -6.96
N LYS A 101 -9.36 12.86 -5.78
CA LYS A 101 -9.07 14.27 -5.51
C LYS A 101 -7.67 14.72 -5.98
N PHE A 102 -6.80 13.79 -6.37
CA PHE A 102 -5.47 14.15 -6.87
C PHE A 102 -5.48 14.53 -8.35
N GLU A 103 -4.64 15.50 -8.70
CA GLU A 103 -4.22 15.76 -10.07
C GLU A 103 -3.11 14.76 -10.46
N TRP A 104 -3.52 13.66 -11.09
CA TRP A 104 -2.59 12.66 -11.60
C TRP A 104 -1.87 13.17 -12.86
N LYS A 105 -0.56 12.94 -12.92
CA LYS A 105 0.27 13.28 -14.08
C LYS A 105 0.66 12.01 -14.83
N GLU A 106 0.61 12.09 -16.15
CA GLU A 106 1.07 11.01 -17.03
C GLU A 106 2.59 11.06 -17.17
N PHE A 107 3.21 9.89 -17.30
CA PHE A 107 4.62 9.80 -17.66
C PHE A 107 4.77 10.07 -19.14
N GLU A 108 5.74 10.89 -19.51
CA GLU A 108 6.13 10.99 -20.91
C GLU A 108 6.80 9.68 -21.33
N PRO A 109 6.42 9.11 -22.50
CA PRO A 109 7.11 7.95 -23.02
C PRO A 109 8.59 8.29 -23.26
N ALA A 110 9.48 7.39 -22.85
CA ALA A 110 10.87 7.49 -23.24
C ALA A 110 10.96 7.17 -24.75
N ASN A 111 11.28 8.19 -25.55
CA ASN A 111 11.58 8.03 -26.98
C ASN A 111 12.85 7.21 -27.19
#